data_AF-A0A5B9WB23-F1
#
_entry.id   AF-A0A5B9WB23-F1
#
_cell.length_a   1.000
_cell.length_b   1.000
_cell.length_c   1.000
_cell.angle_alpha   90.00
_cell.angle_beta   90.00
_cell.angle_gamma   90.00
#
_symmetry.space_group_name_H-M   'P 1'
#
loop_
_entity.id
_entity.type
_entity.pdbx_description
1 polymer ?
#
loop_
_entity_poly.entity_id
_entity_poly.type
_entity_poly.pdbx_seq_one_letter_code
_entity_poly.pdbx_strand_id
1 'polypeptide(L)'
;MKKRKRDRHRALFARLTRHLEISLDALRPRRIRTRSARYAAALGETLGLIARPHCCSWCRRRGRLQRHHWDYAEPLNVTFLCPDCHAVADGMMTHAQSA
;
A
#
# COMPACT_ATOMS: atom_id res chain seq x y z
N MET A 1 8.34 -27.05 -13.57
CA MET A 1 8.41 -25.87 -12.64
C MET A 1 7.69 -24.60 -13.11
N LYS A 2 7.55 -24.31 -14.42
CA LYS A 2 7.00 -23.02 -14.91
C LYS A 2 5.48 -22.81 -14.70
N LYS A 3 4.68 -23.88 -14.76
CA LYS A 3 3.20 -23.84 -14.60
C LYS A 3 2.77 -23.34 -13.21
N ARG A 4 3.32 -23.95 -12.14
CA ARG A 4 3.05 -23.54 -10.75
C ARG A 4 3.35 -22.06 -10.46
N LYS A 5 4.42 -21.51 -11.04
CA LYS A 5 4.76 -20.08 -10.89
C LYS A 5 3.73 -19.18 -11.59
N ARG A 6 3.28 -19.55 -12.80
CA ARG A 6 2.19 -18.86 -13.51
C ARG A 6 0.87 -18.94 -12.74
N ASP A 7 0.54 -20.10 -12.19
CA ASP A 7 -0.70 -20.29 -11.43
C ASP A 7 -0.71 -19.44 -10.15
N ARG A 8 0.41 -19.40 -9.43
CA ARG A 8 0.60 -18.50 -8.28
C ARG A 8 0.48 -17.03 -8.69
N HIS A 9 1.11 -16.64 -9.81
CA HIS A 9 1.06 -15.26 -10.30
C HIS A 9 -0.39 -14.84 -10.62
N ARG A 10 -1.13 -15.70 -11.33
CA ARG A 10 -2.55 -15.49 -11.63
C ARG A 10 -3.40 -15.38 -10.37
N ALA A 11 -3.16 -16.25 -9.37
CA ALA A 11 -3.87 -16.21 -8.10
C ALA A 11 -3.60 -14.91 -7.31
N LEU A 12 -2.36 -14.41 -7.32
CA LEU A 12 -2.00 -13.14 -6.69
C LEU A 12 -2.67 -11.95 -7.39
N PHE A 13 -2.69 -11.93 -8.73
CA PHE A 13 -3.42 -10.91 -9.49
C PHE A 13 -4.92 -10.94 -9.18
N ALA A 14 -5.56 -12.11 -9.19
CA ALA A 14 -6.97 -12.23 -8.83
C ALA A 14 -7.26 -11.74 -7.40
N ARG A 15 -6.32 -11.97 -6.46
CA ARG A 15 -6.44 -11.45 -5.10
C ARG A 15 -6.25 -9.92 -5.06
N LEU A 16 -5.32 -9.39 -5.85
CA LEU A 16 -5.10 -7.94 -5.97
C LEU A 16 -6.36 -7.27 -6.49
N THR A 17 -6.92 -7.74 -7.61
CA THR A 17 -8.15 -7.19 -8.20
C THR A 17 -9.27 -7.10 -7.18
N ARG A 18 -9.54 -8.18 -6.43
CA ARG A 18 -10.56 -8.17 -5.38
C ARG A 18 -10.32 -7.10 -4.32
N HIS A 19 -9.08 -6.92 -3.87
CA HIS A 19 -8.80 -5.89 -2.86
C HIS A 19 -8.87 -4.47 -3.41
N LEU A 20 -8.53 -4.27 -4.69
CA LEU A 20 -8.73 -2.99 -5.37
C LEU A 20 -10.23 -2.64 -5.43
N GLU A 21 -11.07 -3.55 -5.90
CA GLU A 21 -12.52 -3.39 -5.92
C GLU A 21 -13.07 -3.02 -4.53
N ILE A 22 -12.70 -3.77 -3.49
CA ILE A 22 -13.15 -3.49 -2.12
C ILE A 22 -12.65 -2.13 -1.61
N SER A 23 -11.43 -1.72 -1.97
CA SER A 23 -10.87 -0.44 -1.52
C SER A 23 -11.52 0.77 -2.19
N LEU A 24 -11.91 0.62 -3.46
CA LEU A 24 -12.50 1.68 -4.29
C LEU A 24 -14.02 1.77 -4.17
N ASP A 25 -14.67 0.74 -3.64
CA ASP A 25 -16.11 0.69 -3.40
C ASP A 25 -16.54 1.67 -2.29
N ALA A 26 -17.00 2.87 -2.70
CA ALA A 26 -17.43 3.93 -1.80
C ALA A 26 -18.60 3.54 -0.87
N LEU A 27 -19.38 2.52 -1.20
CA LEU A 27 -20.47 2.01 -0.36
C LEU A 27 -19.93 1.23 0.84
N ARG A 28 -18.66 0.82 0.83
CA ARG A 28 -18.07 0.09 1.95
C ARG A 28 -17.58 1.01 3.07
N PRO A 29 -17.71 0.56 4.34
CA PRO A 29 -17.16 1.27 5.49
C PRO A 29 -15.67 1.57 5.31
N ARG A 30 -15.25 2.77 5.72
CA ARG A 30 -13.86 3.23 5.61
C ARG A 30 -12.85 2.20 6.15
N ARG A 31 -13.13 1.59 7.32
CA ARG A 31 -12.27 0.56 7.93
C ARG A 31 -11.99 -0.61 6.97
N ILE A 32 -13.00 -1.05 6.22
CA ILE A 32 -12.87 -2.15 5.25
C ILE A 32 -12.05 -1.68 4.05
N ARG A 33 -12.36 -0.49 3.52
CA ARG A 33 -11.63 0.11 2.39
C ARG A 33 -10.14 0.26 2.70
N THR A 34 -9.80 0.89 3.83
CA THR A 34 -8.40 1.12 4.24
C THR A 34 -7.65 -0.19 4.49
N ARG A 35 -8.32 -1.22 5.06
CA ARG A 35 -7.71 -2.54 5.25
C ARG A 35 -7.38 -3.19 3.91
N SER A 36 -8.31 -3.13 2.95
CA SER A 36 -8.09 -3.69 1.61
C SER A 36 -7.03 -2.92 0.84
N ALA A 37 -6.98 -1.59 0.93
CA ALA A 37 -5.93 -0.78 0.29
C ALA A 37 -4.52 -1.15 0.79
N ARG A 38 -4.34 -1.35 2.10
CA ARG A 38 -3.06 -1.84 2.67
C ARG A 38 -2.67 -3.20 2.11
N TYR A 39 -3.64 -4.10 1.97
CA TYR A 39 -3.41 -5.44 1.42
C TYR A 39 -3.09 -5.39 -0.08
N ALA A 40 -3.80 -4.55 -0.85
CA ALA A 40 -3.54 -4.30 -2.27
C ALA A 40 -2.12 -3.77 -2.50
N ALA A 41 -1.66 -2.80 -1.70
CA ALA A 41 -0.28 -2.31 -1.78
C ALA A 41 0.76 -3.42 -1.53
N ALA A 42 0.53 -4.29 -0.55
CA ALA A 42 1.43 -5.41 -0.27
C ALA A 42 1.48 -6.43 -1.42
N LEU A 43 0.33 -6.71 -2.04
CA LEU A 43 0.26 -7.53 -3.25
C LEU A 43 0.93 -6.85 -4.45
N GLY A 44 0.70 -5.54 -4.64
CA GLY A 44 1.31 -4.75 -5.71
C GLY A 44 2.83 -4.78 -5.65
N GLU A 45 3.41 -4.65 -4.46
CA GLU A 45 4.86 -4.84 -4.26
C GLU A 45 5.30 -6.27 -4.60
N THR A 46 4.57 -7.29 -4.13
CA THR A 46 4.89 -8.70 -4.40
C THR A 46 4.83 -9.04 -5.89
N LEU A 47 3.92 -8.41 -6.62
CA LEU A 47 3.71 -8.55 -8.06
C LEU A 47 4.66 -7.68 -8.89
N GLY A 48 5.44 -6.79 -8.25
CA GLY A 48 6.34 -5.85 -8.94
C GLY A 48 5.65 -4.65 -9.57
N LEU A 49 4.38 -4.38 -9.24
CA LEU A 49 3.62 -3.21 -9.70
C LEU A 49 4.01 -1.94 -8.92
N ILE A 50 4.53 -2.11 -7.70
CA ILE A 50 5.06 -1.02 -6.87
C ILE A 50 6.53 -1.33 -6.63
N ALA A 51 7.41 -0.41 -7.05
CA ALA A 51 8.83 -0.53 -6.79
C ALA A 51 9.13 -0.14 -5.33
N ARG A 52 9.66 -1.08 -4.55
CA ARG A 52 10.14 -0.79 -3.20
C ARG A 52 11.57 -0.25 -3.26
N PRO A 53 11.84 0.98 -2.79
CA PRO A 53 13.19 1.50 -2.73
C PRO A 53 14.00 0.81 -1.63
N HIS A 54 15.33 0.91 -1.73
CA HIS A 54 16.26 0.41 -0.71
C HIS A 54 16.38 1.31 0.52
N CYS A 55 15.91 2.55 0.41
CA CYS A 55 16.03 3.59 1.42
C CYS A 55 14.69 4.30 1.64
N CYS A 56 14.53 4.93 2.80
CA CYS A 56 13.40 5.81 3.09
C CYS A 56 13.33 6.95 2.06
N SER A 57 12.14 7.25 1.56
CA SER A 57 11.93 8.34 0.60
C SER A 57 12.24 9.72 1.18
N TRP A 58 12.12 9.89 2.50
CA TRP A 58 12.37 11.17 3.18
C TRP A 58 13.80 11.29 3.68
N CYS A 59 14.18 10.48 4.68
CA CYS A 59 15.47 10.61 5.34
C CYS A 59 16.61 9.84 4.66
N ARG A 60 16.34 9.09 3.59
CA ARG A 60 17.31 8.28 2.82
C ARG A 60 18.04 7.19 3.60
N ARG A 61 17.70 6.97 4.88
CA ARG A 61 18.25 5.87 5.70
C ARG A 61 17.79 4.51 5.16
N ARG A 62 18.69 3.53 5.21
CA ARG A 62 18.38 2.12 4.93
C ARG A 62 17.69 1.50 6.14
N GLY A 63 16.78 0.56 5.91
CA GLY A 63 16.12 -0.17 6.99
C GLY A 63 14.74 -0.70 6.61
N ARG A 64 13.95 -1.06 7.62
CA ARG A 64 12.57 -1.53 7.43
C ARG A 64 11.69 -0.38 6.96
N LEU A 65 11.31 -0.41 5.69
CA LEU A 65 10.34 0.54 5.14
C LEU A 65 8.90 0.07 5.36
N GLN A 66 8.03 1.05 5.63
CA GLN A 66 6.59 0.92 5.75
C GLN A 66 5.94 1.69 4.60
N ARG A 67 4.78 1.20 4.16
CA ARG A 67 3.98 1.87 3.12
C ARG A 67 3.10 2.90 3.82
N HIS A 68 3.29 4.16 3.50
CA HIS A 68 2.41 5.24 3.89
C HIS A 68 1.44 5.54 2.75
N HIS A 69 0.15 5.56 3.06
CA HIS A 69 -0.93 5.95 2.16
C HIS A 69 -1.32 7.38 2.50
N TRP A 70 -1.07 8.31 1.57
CA TRP A 70 -1.60 9.68 1.64
C TRP A 70 -3.09 9.71 1.34
N ASP A 71 -3.50 8.95 0.34
CA ASP A 71 -4.91 8.68 0.05
C ASP A 71 -5.14 7.17 -0.04
N TYR A 72 -6.07 6.68 0.78
CA TYR A 72 -6.48 5.27 0.74
C TYR A 72 -7.40 4.96 -0.44
N ALA A 73 -7.92 5.96 -1.16
CA ALA A 73 -8.58 5.79 -2.45
C ALA A 73 -7.58 5.51 -3.59
N GLU A 74 -6.28 5.68 -3.35
CA GLU A 74 -5.21 5.32 -4.28
C GLU A 74 -4.39 4.15 -3.71
N PRO A 75 -4.93 2.91 -3.69
CA PRO A 75 -4.39 1.80 -2.92
C PRO A 75 -2.95 1.40 -3.30
N LEU A 76 -2.53 1.65 -4.54
CA LEU A 76 -1.19 1.35 -5.04
C LEU A 76 -0.25 2.56 -4.99
N ASN A 77 -0.75 3.76 -4.71
CA ASN A 77 0.06 4.95 -4.52
C ASN A 77 0.52 5.01 -3.06
N VAL A 78 1.78 4.61 -2.82
CA VAL A 78 2.35 4.59 -1.47
C VAL A 78 3.73 5.21 -1.46
N THR A 79 4.03 5.93 -0.38
CA THR A 79 5.40 6.37 -0.09
C THR A 79 6.06 5.38 0.86
N PHE A 80 7.30 4.99 0.59
CA PHE A 80 8.05 4.09 1.47
C PHE A 80 8.88 4.89 2.48
N LEU A 81 8.50 4.80 3.75
CA LEU A 81 9.11 5.55 4.84
C LEU A 81 9.70 4.61 5.90
N CYS A 82 10.77 5.02 6.58
CA CYS A 82 11.17 4.36 7.83
C CYS A 82 10.13 4.63 8.92
N PRO A 83 10.10 3.85 10.03
CA PRO A 83 9.09 4.00 11.06
C PRO A 83 9.01 5.42 11.64
N ASP A 84 10.16 6.07 11.86
CA ASP A 84 10.20 7.45 12.39
C ASP A 84 9.55 8.46 11.43
N CYS A 85 9.92 8.41 10.14
CA CYS A 85 9.31 9.26 9.12
C CYS A 85 7.83 8.92 8.89
N HIS A 86 7.45 7.65 9.03
CA HIS A 86 6.07 7.20 8.89
C HIS A 86 5.18 7.78 9.98
N ALA A 87 5.64 7.76 11.24
CA ALA A 87 4.92 8.39 12.36
C ALA A 87 4.74 9.92 12.17
N VAL A 88 5.75 10.60 11.64
CA VAL A 88 5.66 12.02 11.29
C VAL A 88 4.62 12.26 10.19
N ALA A 89 4.63 11.44 9.14
CA ALA A 89 3.66 11.52 8.04
C ALA A 89 2.22 11.27 8.51
N ASP A 90 2.02 10.28 9.38
CA ASP A 90 0.72 10.01 10.00
C ASP A 90 0.20 11.22 10.79
N GLY A 91 1.09 11.94 11.50
CA GLY A 91 0.76 13.18 12.21
C GLY A 91 0.46 14.37 11.30
N MET A 92 1.11 14.49 10.13
CA MET A 92 0.79 15.54 9.16
C MET A 92 -0.64 15.43 8.63
N MET A 93 -1.11 14.20 8.40
CA MET A 93 -2.47 13.94 7.92
C MET A 93 -3.56 14.24 8.96
N THR A 94 -3.24 14.30 10.25
CA THR A 94 -4.20 14.65 11.30
C THR A 94 -4.47 16.16 11.42
N HIS A 95 -3.61 17.02 10.90
CA HIS A 95 -3.74 18.48 11.03
C HIS A 95 -4.43 19.17 9.83
N ALA A 96 -4.69 18.46 8.73
CA ALA A 96 -5.34 19.01 7.54
C ALA A 96 -6.89 19.04 7.60
N GLN A 97 -7.51 18.61 8.71
CA GLN A 97 -8.97 18.56 8.88
C GLN A 97 -9.50 19.55 9.94
N SER A 98 -8.71 20.56 10.33
CA SER A 98 -9.07 21.51 11.40
C SER A 98 -8.88 22.98 11.02
N ALA A 99 -8.92 23.31 9.73
CA ALA A 99 -8.97 24.69 9.24
C ALA A 99 -10.27 24.92 8.46
#